data_AF-A0A9P9EGH5-F1
#
_entry.id   AF-A0A9P9EGH5-F1
#
_cell.length_a   1.000
_cell.length_b   1.000
_cell.length_c   1.000
_cell.angle_alpha   90.00
_cell.angle_beta   90.00
_cell.angle_gamma   90.00
#
_symmetry.space_group_name_H-M   'P 1'
#
loop_
_entity.id
_entity.type
_entity.pdbx_description
1 polymer ?
#
loop_
_entity_poly.entity_id
_entity_poly.type
_entity_poly.pdbx_seq_one_letter_code
_entity_poly.pdbx_strand_id
1 'polypeptide(L)'
;MHPTDQLVPSTFLQPGDQIVVAKFSVIPCDCYVTTGSSLVNQAIVTGEPMPLKKAGRDILLGGTRNLGGELVCVVDKEQGCSFYAELVNSVVEASGCKAQEYQYPDAITKYFVLGVLLQSILAPTAQLLRFIGYCEQERHRHHRWFPDDSKLQNTKTILFDETGTLTRATLEDAIREDAKSTIDQLTSMRYDYKLLTGDVAQSAHRVCDVIGIRLLAREATPQNKLNYVKSLQEDEKSVAMIGDGLNDAPSLAAADVGIALCKEAASPTAGASAMILNSRWDSILLLLEVSRQA
;
A
#
# COMPACT_ATOMS: atom_id res chain seq x y z
N MET A 1 -6.66 12.75 -36.60
CA MET A 1 -5.95 11.77 -37.45
C MET A 1 -4.48 12.11 -37.45
N HIS A 2 -3.73 11.51 -36.52
CA HIS A 2 -2.27 11.60 -36.51
C HIS A 2 -1.70 10.78 -37.69
N PRO A 3 -0.60 11.22 -38.33
CA PRO A 3 0.04 10.47 -39.40
C PRO A 3 0.54 9.11 -38.89
N THR A 4 0.42 8.09 -39.74
CA THR A 4 0.80 6.70 -39.48
C THR A 4 2.28 6.62 -39.05
N ASP A 5 2.53 6.06 -37.87
CA ASP A 5 3.86 5.71 -37.29
C ASP A 5 4.71 6.83 -36.64
N GLN A 6 4.10 7.79 -35.93
CA GLN A 6 4.85 8.74 -35.09
C GLN A 6 4.74 8.43 -33.59
N LEU A 7 5.89 8.42 -32.88
CA LEU A 7 5.92 8.34 -31.41
C LEU A 7 5.34 9.64 -30.83
N VAL A 8 4.14 9.54 -30.25
CA VAL A 8 3.48 10.64 -29.54
C VAL A 8 3.54 10.41 -28.04
N PRO A 9 3.73 11.46 -27.21
CA PRO A 9 3.58 11.33 -25.78
C PRO A 9 2.18 10.83 -25.45
N SER A 10 2.09 9.92 -24.48
CA SER A 10 0.86 9.22 -24.18
C SER A 10 -0.26 10.16 -23.72
N THR A 11 0.06 11.36 -23.23
CA THR A 11 -0.88 12.43 -22.84
C THR A 11 -1.73 12.98 -23.98
N PHE A 12 -1.29 12.84 -25.24
CA PHE A 12 -2.01 13.34 -26.41
C PHE A 12 -3.00 12.32 -26.99
N LEU A 13 -3.07 11.11 -26.44
CA LEU A 13 -3.95 10.05 -26.92
C LEU A 13 -5.41 10.37 -26.61
N GLN A 14 -6.26 10.34 -27.64
CA GLN A 14 -7.71 10.52 -27.53
C GLN A 14 -8.46 9.20 -27.78
N PRO A 15 -9.67 9.03 -27.22
CA PRO A 15 -10.53 7.90 -27.53
C PRO A 15 -10.73 7.77 -29.03
N GLY A 16 -10.58 6.55 -29.55
CA GLY A 16 -10.64 6.27 -30.98
C GLY A 16 -9.30 6.34 -31.72
N ASP A 17 -8.22 6.82 -31.09
CA ASP A 17 -6.88 6.75 -31.69
C ASP A 17 -6.40 5.30 -31.79
N GLN A 18 -5.77 4.97 -32.91
CA GLN A 18 -5.17 3.67 -33.12
C GLN A 18 -3.69 3.71 -32.73
N ILE A 19 -3.30 2.82 -31.82
CA ILE A 19 -1.94 2.73 -31.29
C ILE A 19 -1.36 1.34 -31.54
N VAL A 20 -0.05 1.30 -31.77
CA VAL A 20 0.71 0.05 -31.90
C VAL A 20 1.48 -0.18 -30.60
N VAL A 21 1.18 -1.29 -29.92
CA VAL A 21 1.86 -1.71 -28.69
C VAL A 21 2.89 -2.78 -29.07
N ALA A 22 4.15 -2.37 -29.06
CA ALA A 22 5.28 -3.25 -29.33
C ALA A 22 5.41 -4.38 -28.30
N LYS A 23 6.21 -5.39 -28.64
CA LYS A 23 6.53 -6.50 -27.73
C LYS A 23 7.33 -5.97 -26.52
N PHE A 24 7.07 -6.51 -25.34
CA PHE A 24 7.76 -6.13 -24.08
C PHE A 24 7.56 -4.68 -23.62
N SER A 25 6.66 -3.91 -24.25
CA SER A 25 6.37 -2.53 -23.86
C SER A 25 5.23 -2.43 -22.85
N VAL A 26 5.15 -1.27 -22.19
CA VAL A 26 4.05 -0.91 -21.29
C VAL A 26 2.89 -0.37 -22.13
N ILE A 27 1.67 -0.78 -21.79
CA ILE A 27 0.44 -0.30 -22.40
C ILE A 27 0.15 1.11 -21.85
N PRO A 28 0.05 2.14 -22.70
CA PRO A 28 0.01 3.53 -22.25
C PRO A 28 -1.33 3.96 -21.64
N CYS A 29 -2.44 3.38 -22.08
CA CYS A 29 -3.79 3.73 -21.65
C CYS A 29 -4.76 2.55 -21.87
N ASP A 30 -5.96 2.69 -21.31
CA ASP A 30 -7.02 1.70 -21.49
C ASP A 30 -7.46 1.67 -22.96
N CYS A 31 -7.31 0.51 -23.59
CA CYS A 31 -7.58 0.33 -25.01
C CYS A 31 -8.11 -1.08 -25.29
N TYR A 32 -8.71 -1.31 -26.45
CA TYR A 32 -9.14 -2.64 -26.86
C TYR A 32 -8.35 -3.11 -28.08
N VAL A 33 -8.04 -4.41 -28.13
CA VAL A 33 -7.29 -5.01 -29.23
C VAL A 33 -8.13 -4.99 -30.49
N THR A 34 -7.60 -4.50 -31.60
CA THR A 34 -8.23 -4.63 -32.92
C THR A 34 -7.57 -5.75 -33.72
N THR A 35 -6.23 -5.79 -33.73
CA THR A 35 -5.45 -6.76 -34.50
C THR A 35 -4.30 -7.31 -33.66
N GLY A 36 -4.02 -8.60 -33.80
CA GLY A 36 -2.96 -9.31 -33.09
C GLY A 36 -3.46 -10.10 -31.89
N SER A 37 -2.54 -10.88 -31.31
CA SER A 37 -2.78 -11.59 -30.06
C SER A 37 -1.50 -11.64 -29.26
N SER A 38 -1.60 -11.43 -27.95
CA SER A 38 -0.43 -11.42 -27.08
C SER A 38 -0.78 -11.86 -25.66
N LEU A 39 0.27 -12.17 -24.88
CA LEU A 39 0.18 -12.37 -23.45
C LEU A 39 0.45 -11.02 -22.77
N VAL A 40 -0.42 -10.62 -21.86
CA VAL A 40 -0.32 -9.35 -21.13
C VAL A 40 -0.21 -9.65 -19.64
N ASN A 41 0.86 -9.16 -19.03
CA ASN A 41 1.03 -9.23 -17.59
C ASN A 41 0.28 -8.08 -16.94
N GLN A 42 -0.78 -8.45 -16.21
CA GLN A 42 -1.62 -7.53 -15.46
C GLN A 42 -1.39 -7.63 -13.95
N ALA A 43 -0.36 -8.33 -13.48
CA ALA A 43 -0.10 -8.55 -12.05
C ALA A 43 -0.02 -7.24 -11.25
N ILE A 44 0.58 -6.20 -11.83
CA ILE A 44 0.72 -4.88 -11.19
C ILE A 44 -0.66 -4.24 -10.91
N VAL A 45 -1.66 -4.51 -11.76
CA VAL A 45 -2.94 -3.80 -11.79
C VAL A 45 -4.09 -4.66 -11.27
N THR A 46 -4.09 -5.95 -11.56
CA THR A 46 -5.18 -6.88 -11.18
C THR A 46 -4.76 -7.85 -10.08
N GLY A 47 -3.45 -7.99 -9.82
CA GLY A 47 -2.93 -9.01 -8.91
C GLY A 47 -2.86 -10.42 -9.52
N GLU A 48 -3.31 -10.62 -10.76
CA GLU A 48 -3.25 -11.95 -11.38
C GLU A 48 -1.80 -12.36 -11.70
N PRO A 49 -1.32 -13.49 -11.16
CA PRO A 49 0.10 -13.86 -11.25
C PRO A 49 0.52 -14.39 -12.64
N MET A 50 -0.42 -14.90 -13.42
CA MET A 50 -0.17 -15.45 -14.76
C MET A 50 -0.57 -14.46 -15.84
N PRO A 51 0.26 -14.26 -16.89
CA PRO A 51 -0.11 -13.41 -18.01
C PRO A 51 -1.36 -13.92 -18.74
N LEU A 52 -2.33 -13.04 -18.96
CA LEU A 52 -3.55 -13.36 -19.69
C LEU A 52 -3.34 -13.23 -21.19
N LYS A 53 -3.89 -14.17 -21.96
CA LYS A 53 -3.96 -14.04 -23.42
C LYS A 53 -5.04 -13.03 -23.78
N LYS A 54 -4.68 -12.06 -24.61
CA LYS A 54 -5.56 -11.01 -25.12
C LYS A 54 -5.57 -11.03 -26.64
N ALA A 55 -6.76 -11.01 -27.24
CA ALA A 55 -6.97 -10.99 -28.68
C ALA A 55 -8.27 -10.23 -29.04
N GLY A 56 -8.45 -9.91 -30.32
CA GLY A 56 -9.65 -9.29 -30.93
C GLY A 56 -10.78 -8.83 -29.99
N ARG A 57 -10.86 -7.51 -29.78
CA ARG A 57 -11.77 -6.74 -28.90
C ARG A 57 -11.59 -6.91 -27.39
N ASP A 58 -10.63 -7.71 -26.93
CA ASP A 58 -10.31 -7.74 -25.50
C ASP A 58 -9.77 -6.40 -25.00
N ILE A 59 -10.17 -6.02 -23.79
CA ILE A 59 -9.70 -4.80 -23.11
C ILE A 59 -8.30 -5.04 -22.52
N LEU A 60 -7.44 -4.06 -22.74
CA LEU A 60 -6.12 -3.88 -22.18
C LEU A 60 -6.14 -2.71 -21.20
N LEU A 61 -5.57 -2.94 -20.01
CA LEU A 61 -5.51 -1.93 -18.96
C LEU A 61 -4.20 -1.13 -19.07
N GLY A 62 -4.29 0.18 -18.94
CA GLY A 62 -3.13 1.08 -18.87
C GLY A 62 -2.20 0.71 -17.73
N GLY A 63 -0.89 0.80 -17.96
CA GLY A 63 0.15 0.43 -16.99
C GLY A 63 0.49 -1.07 -16.96
N THR A 64 -0.28 -1.93 -17.62
CA THR A 64 0.06 -3.35 -17.78
C THR A 64 1.12 -3.57 -18.86
N ARG A 65 1.80 -4.72 -18.86
CA ARG A 65 2.94 -4.97 -19.77
C ARG A 65 2.60 -6.02 -20.82
N ASN A 66 2.82 -5.67 -22.09
CA ASN A 66 2.75 -6.62 -23.19
C ASN A 66 3.98 -7.56 -23.16
N LEU A 67 3.80 -8.88 -23.19
CA LEU A 67 4.90 -9.87 -23.14
C LEU A 67 5.06 -10.69 -24.42
N GLY A 68 4.08 -10.70 -25.31
CA GLY A 68 4.04 -11.57 -26.48
C GLY A 68 4.16 -10.82 -27.81
N GLY A 69 3.15 -10.97 -28.67
CA GLY A 69 3.09 -10.37 -30.01
C GLY A 69 2.86 -8.86 -29.99
N GLU A 70 3.07 -8.23 -31.15
CA GLU A 70 2.67 -6.84 -31.37
C GLU A 70 1.13 -6.77 -31.42
N LEU A 71 0.57 -5.73 -30.81
CA LEU A 71 -0.87 -5.50 -30.75
C LEU A 71 -1.21 -4.15 -31.38
N VAL A 72 -2.20 -4.14 -32.26
CA VAL A 72 -2.82 -2.91 -32.74
C VAL A 72 -4.09 -2.70 -31.95
N CYS A 73 -4.16 -1.60 -31.22
CA CYS A 73 -5.22 -1.32 -30.26
C CYS A 73 -5.88 0.03 -30.59
N VAL A 74 -7.12 0.19 -30.16
CA VAL A 74 -7.82 1.49 -30.24
C VAL A 74 -8.08 1.96 -28.82
N VAL A 75 -7.75 3.22 -28.55
CA VAL A 75 -7.93 3.86 -27.24
C VAL A 75 -9.40 3.90 -26.89
N ASP A 76 -9.74 3.36 -25.71
CA ASP A 76 -11.11 3.29 -25.20
C ASP A 76 -11.45 4.54 -24.37
N LYS A 77 -10.54 4.95 -23.48
CA LYS A 77 -10.72 6.07 -22.56
C LYS A 77 -9.56 7.08 -22.64
N GLU A 78 -9.87 8.34 -22.33
CA GLU A 78 -8.84 9.37 -22.11
C GLU A 78 -7.92 8.96 -20.94
N GLN A 79 -6.65 9.36 -21.00
CA GLN A 79 -5.63 9.06 -19.99
C GLN A 79 -6.06 9.36 -18.55
N GLY A 80 -6.73 10.49 -18.32
CA GLY A 80 -7.20 10.90 -16.98
C GLY A 80 -8.34 10.02 -16.43
N CYS A 81 -8.99 9.24 -17.28
CA CYS A 81 -10.06 8.28 -16.92
C CYS A 81 -9.60 6.82 -17.05
N SER A 82 -8.30 6.57 -17.23
CA SER A 82 -7.75 5.22 -17.23
C SER A 82 -7.83 4.60 -15.83
N PHE A 83 -7.92 3.28 -15.75
CA PHE A 83 -7.95 2.56 -14.48
C PHE A 83 -6.78 2.94 -13.54
N TYR A 84 -5.58 3.15 -14.10
CA TYR A 84 -4.42 3.59 -13.32
C TYR A 84 -4.60 5.02 -12.78
N ALA A 85 -5.12 5.94 -13.59
CA ALA A 85 -5.40 7.31 -13.14
C ALA A 85 -6.49 7.35 -12.06
N GLU A 86 -7.53 6.52 -12.18
CA GLU A 86 -8.57 6.37 -11.17
C GLU A 86 -8.01 5.84 -9.85
N LEU A 87 -7.07 4.88 -9.89
CA LEU A 87 -6.36 4.40 -8.69
C LEU A 87 -5.52 5.51 -8.04
N VAL A 88 -4.75 6.27 -8.82
CA VAL A 88 -3.92 7.36 -8.31
C VAL A 88 -4.80 8.45 -7.68
N ASN A 89 -5.86 8.88 -8.36
CA ASN A 89 -6.79 9.88 -7.83
C ASN A 89 -7.47 9.37 -6.56
N SER A 90 -7.90 8.10 -6.54
CA SER A 90 -8.49 7.48 -5.35
C SER A 90 -7.54 7.46 -4.15
N VAL A 91 -6.23 7.23 -4.37
CA VAL A 91 -5.20 7.32 -3.32
C VAL A 91 -5.02 8.76 -2.84
N VAL A 92 -4.99 9.74 -3.74
CA VAL A 92 -4.83 11.16 -3.38
C VAL A 92 -6.04 11.64 -2.57
N GLU A 93 -7.25 11.32 -3.00
CA GLU A 93 -8.49 11.63 -2.28
C GLU A 93 -8.53 10.97 -0.90
N ALA A 94 -8.20 9.67 -0.82
CA ALA A 94 -8.15 8.94 0.44
C ALA A 94 -7.06 9.48 1.39
N SER A 95 -5.90 9.87 0.87
CA SER A 95 -4.81 10.46 1.66
C SER A 95 -5.14 11.86 2.15
N GLY A 96 -5.94 12.63 1.40
CA GLY A 96 -6.40 13.96 1.79
C GLY A 96 -7.28 13.98 3.04
N CYS A 97 -7.93 12.86 3.38
CA CYS A 97 -8.77 12.73 4.58
C CYS A 97 -7.97 12.51 5.88
N LYS A 98 -6.67 12.18 5.84
CA LYS A 98 -5.86 11.90 7.05
C LYS A 98 -5.57 13.12 7.94
N ALA A 99 -6.02 14.32 7.57
CA ALA A 99 -5.60 15.58 8.19
C ALA A 99 -6.48 16.04 9.38
N GLN A 100 -7.07 15.15 10.19
CA GLN A 100 -7.97 15.58 11.27
C GLN A 100 -7.84 14.89 12.65
N GLU A 101 -6.75 14.16 12.91
CA GLU A 101 -6.50 13.56 14.25
C GLU A 101 -5.34 14.16 15.05
N TYR A 102 -4.73 15.26 14.60
CA TYR A 102 -3.72 16.02 15.37
C TYR A 102 -4.31 17.24 16.09
N GLN A 103 -5.38 17.07 16.87
CA GLN A 103 -5.87 18.12 17.78
C GLN A 103 -5.37 17.99 19.23
N TYR A 104 -4.65 16.91 19.55
CA TYR A 104 -4.21 16.63 20.92
C TYR A 104 -2.93 17.32 21.42
N PRO A 105 -2.12 18.03 20.60
CA PRO A 105 -1.14 18.98 21.12
C PRO A 105 -1.70 20.39 21.32
N ASP A 106 -2.77 20.77 20.61
CA ASP A 106 -3.20 22.17 20.51
C ASP A 106 -3.90 22.67 21.77
N ALA A 107 -4.64 21.80 22.48
CA ALA A 107 -5.21 22.15 23.78
C ALA A 107 -4.11 22.38 24.82
N ILE A 108 -3.13 21.48 24.90
CA ILE A 108 -2.00 21.59 25.84
C ILE A 108 -1.16 22.81 25.48
N THR A 109 -0.86 23.04 24.20
CA THR A 109 -0.13 24.21 23.72
C THR A 109 -0.88 25.50 24.04
N LYS A 110 -2.22 25.52 23.89
CA LYS A 110 -3.06 26.67 24.25
C LYS A 110 -3.00 26.98 25.75
N TYR A 111 -3.14 25.98 26.62
CA TYR A 111 -3.03 26.17 28.07
C TYR A 111 -1.61 26.48 28.52
N PHE A 112 -0.60 25.90 27.87
CA PHE A 112 0.82 26.19 28.12
C PHE A 112 1.18 27.62 27.72
N VAL A 113 0.80 28.07 26.52
CA VAL A 113 1.00 29.46 26.06
C VAL A 113 0.26 30.44 26.98
N LEU A 114 -0.98 30.15 27.35
CA LEU A 114 -1.72 30.96 28.32
C LEU A 114 -1.00 30.99 29.69
N GLY A 115 -0.47 29.86 30.13
CA GLY A 115 0.34 29.73 31.34
C GLY A 115 1.64 30.55 31.27
N VAL A 116 2.37 30.50 30.16
CA VAL A 116 3.61 31.28 29.95
C VAL A 116 3.30 32.78 29.85
N LEU A 117 2.17 33.19 29.26
CA LEU A 117 1.73 34.58 29.24
C LEU A 117 1.37 35.08 30.64
N LEU A 118 0.65 34.27 31.43
CA LEU A 118 0.38 34.57 32.83
C LEU A 118 1.68 34.61 33.65
N GLN A 119 2.61 33.69 33.44
CA GLN A 119 3.94 33.73 34.05
C GLN A 119 4.76 34.92 33.56
N SER A 120 4.63 35.38 32.32
CA SER A 120 5.32 36.58 31.84
C SER A 120 4.79 37.86 32.49
N ILE A 121 3.62 37.83 33.13
CA ILE A 121 3.06 38.94 33.91
C ILE A 121 3.35 38.75 35.42
N LEU A 122 3.23 37.52 35.94
CA LEU A 122 3.49 37.19 37.34
C LEU A 122 4.98 37.08 37.69
N ALA A 123 5.82 36.60 36.78
CA ALA A 123 7.25 36.47 36.98
C ALA A 123 7.92 37.84 37.13
N PRO A 124 7.73 38.87 36.29
CA PRO A 124 8.37 40.17 36.55
C PRO A 124 7.87 40.85 37.81
N THR A 125 6.62 40.61 38.24
CA THR A 125 6.10 41.11 39.52
C THR A 125 6.68 40.36 40.73
N ALA A 126 6.88 39.04 40.62
CA ALA A 126 7.58 38.23 41.63
C ALA A 126 9.11 38.38 41.62
N GLN A 127 9.71 38.67 40.45
CA GLN A 127 11.13 38.91 40.26
C GLN A 127 11.50 40.31 40.77
N LEU A 128 10.62 41.32 40.67
CA LEU A 128 10.80 42.61 41.33
C LEU A 128 10.83 42.46 42.88
N LEU A 129 10.06 41.52 43.42
CA LEU A 129 10.07 41.16 44.85
C LEU A 129 11.29 40.29 45.23
N ARG A 130 11.83 39.50 44.30
CA ARG A 130 13.00 38.64 44.51
C ARG A 130 14.33 39.26 44.10
N PHE A 131 14.35 40.42 43.45
CA PHE A 131 15.58 41.18 43.12
C PHE A 131 16.25 41.80 44.37
N ILE A 132 15.64 41.66 45.55
CA ILE A 132 16.25 41.93 46.85
C ILE A 132 17.09 40.72 47.35
N GLY A 133 16.97 39.53 46.74
CA GLY A 133 17.62 38.30 47.20
C GLY A 133 18.42 37.59 46.12
N TYR A 134 19.70 37.95 46.03
CA TYR A 134 20.91 37.17 45.62
C TYR A 134 20.71 35.82 44.88
N CYS A 135 21.22 35.59 43.65
CA CYS A 135 22.59 35.39 43.13
C CYS A 135 23.15 33.94 43.17
N GLU A 136 23.66 33.49 41.99
CA GLU A 136 24.62 32.38 41.67
C GLU A 136 24.27 30.89 41.98
N GLN A 137 24.81 29.83 41.35
CA GLN A 137 25.55 29.57 40.08
C GLN A 137 25.78 28.02 39.91
N GLU A 138 25.70 27.53 38.65
CA GLU A 138 26.34 26.34 38.00
C GLU A 138 26.11 24.85 38.46
N ARG A 139 25.69 23.90 37.57
CA ARG A 139 26.41 23.07 36.53
C ARG A 139 27.02 21.78 37.14
N HIS A 140 26.85 20.53 36.68
CA HIS A 140 27.27 19.84 35.43
C HIS A 140 26.82 18.34 35.55
N ARG A 141 26.31 17.64 34.51
CA ARG A 141 26.92 16.83 33.41
C ARG A 141 27.20 15.34 33.72
N HIS A 142 27.12 14.49 32.66
CA HIS A 142 27.69 13.13 32.40
C HIS A 142 26.64 12.01 32.11
N HIS A 143 26.75 11.03 31.18
CA HIS A 143 27.78 10.48 30.26
C HIS A 143 27.11 9.75 29.04
N ARG A 144 27.92 9.27 28.07
CA ARG A 144 27.65 8.69 26.72
C ARG A 144 28.18 7.24 26.63
N TRP A 145 27.63 6.33 25.80
CA TRP A 145 28.39 5.37 24.92
C TRP A 145 27.53 4.53 23.91
N PHE A 146 28.15 4.05 22.82
CA PHE A 146 27.70 3.19 21.67
C PHE A 146 28.69 2.01 21.49
N PRO A 147 28.34 0.86 20.86
CA PRO A 147 28.89 0.51 19.51
C PRO A 147 28.03 -0.46 18.62
N ASP A 148 28.62 -0.97 17.53
CA ASP A 148 28.12 -1.27 16.16
C ASP A 148 28.27 -2.76 15.67
N ASP A 149 27.78 -3.03 14.44
CA ASP A 149 28.25 -3.95 13.36
C ASP A 149 27.70 -5.39 13.04
N SER A 150 27.07 -5.45 11.84
CA SER A 150 27.14 -6.38 10.67
C SER A 150 27.05 -7.94 10.73
N LYS A 151 26.21 -8.53 9.83
CA LYS A 151 26.55 -9.63 8.86
C LYS A 151 25.36 -10.08 7.95
N LEU A 152 25.71 -10.49 6.73
CA LEU A 152 24.91 -10.68 5.50
C LEU A 152 24.59 -12.16 5.13
N GLN A 153 23.64 -12.35 4.19
CA GLN A 153 23.56 -13.33 3.07
C GLN A 153 22.90 -14.74 3.22
N ASN A 154 21.91 -15.07 2.35
CA ASN A 154 22.08 -15.90 1.12
C ASN A 154 20.76 -16.31 0.40
N THR A 155 20.79 -16.31 -0.94
CA THR A 155 19.74 -16.71 -1.93
C THR A 155 19.96 -18.17 -2.41
N LYS A 156 18.92 -18.88 -2.90
CA LYS A 156 19.09 -20.16 -3.65
C LYS A 156 18.17 -20.30 -4.87
N THR A 157 18.73 -20.92 -5.92
CA THR A 157 18.29 -21.13 -7.32
C THR A 157 18.35 -22.63 -7.65
N ILE A 158 17.50 -23.18 -8.54
CA ILE A 158 17.60 -24.53 -9.17
C ILE A 158 16.73 -24.54 -10.46
N LEU A 159 16.87 -25.36 -11.51
CA LEU A 159 17.91 -25.92 -12.41
C LEU A 159 17.13 -26.63 -13.54
N PHE A 160 17.73 -26.81 -14.72
CA PHE A 160 17.17 -27.58 -15.84
C PHE A 160 17.83 -28.96 -15.93
N ASP A 161 17.09 -29.97 -16.42
CA ASP A 161 17.64 -31.24 -16.91
C ASP A 161 17.63 -31.23 -18.47
N GLU A 162 18.65 -31.84 -19.06
CA GLU A 162 18.88 -31.99 -20.50
C GLU A 162 17.84 -32.89 -21.20
N THR A 163 16.96 -33.57 -20.47
CA THR A 163 15.96 -34.50 -21.05
C THR A 163 14.61 -33.87 -21.40
N GLY A 164 14.35 -32.61 -21.06
CA GLY A 164 13.15 -31.89 -21.51
C GLY A 164 11.81 -32.38 -20.94
N THR A 165 11.80 -33.11 -19.80
CA THR A 165 10.54 -33.57 -19.20
C THR A 165 9.84 -32.46 -18.41
N LEU A 166 8.74 -31.94 -18.96
CA LEU A 166 7.85 -30.96 -18.31
C LEU A 166 6.95 -31.64 -17.27
N THR A 167 7.28 -31.48 -15.99
CA THR A 167 6.36 -31.83 -14.90
C THR A 167 5.41 -30.65 -14.65
N ARG A 168 4.10 -30.90 -14.62
CA ARG A 168 3.10 -29.89 -14.27
C ARG A 168 3.24 -29.53 -12.79
N ALA A 169 3.89 -28.41 -12.51
CA ALA A 169 3.83 -27.77 -11.21
C ALA A 169 2.54 -26.96 -11.11
N THR A 170 1.78 -27.18 -10.04
CA THR A 170 0.67 -26.30 -9.69
C THR A 170 1.26 -25.25 -8.76
N LEU A 171 1.34 -24.00 -9.22
CA LEU A 171 1.78 -22.90 -8.38
C LEU A 171 0.57 -22.50 -7.52
N GLU A 172 0.56 -22.93 -6.27
CA GLU A 172 -0.43 -22.48 -5.29
C GLU A 172 0.20 -21.37 -4.44
N ASP A 173 -0.55 -20.32 -4.15
CA ASP A 173 -0.12 -19.33 -3.16
C ASP A 173 -0.06 -20.01 -1.79
N ALA A 174 1.16 -20.31 -1.35
CA ALA A 174 1.38 -20.89 -0.04
C ALA A 174 1.01 -19.85 1.03
N ILE A 175 0.10 -20.24 1.92
CA ILE A 175 -0.17 -19.47 3.13
C ILE A 175 1.12 -19.44 3.95
N ARG A 176 1.53 -18.24 4.38
CA ARG A 176 2.75 -18.07 5.17
C ARG A 176 2.64 -18.83 6.49
N GLU A 177 3.72 -19.51 6.87
CA GLU A 177 3.75 -20.37 8.06
C GLU A 177 3.51 -19.60 9.37
N ASP A 178 3.95 -18.34 9.42
CA ASP A 178 3.79 -17.46 10.59
C ASP A 178 2.37 -16.89 10.72
N ALA A 179 1.61 -16.79 9.62
CA ALA A 179 0.33 -16.10 9.58
C ALA A 179 -0.67 -16.60 10.63
N LYS A 180 -0.80 -17.92 10.80
CA LYS A 180 -1.70 -18.51 11.80
C LYS A 180 -1.28 -18.11 13.22
N SER A 181 -0.01 -18.28 13.55
CA SER A 181 0.52 -17.96 14.88
C SER A 181 0.40 -16.46 15.21
N THR A 182 0.52 -15.59 14.20
CA THR A 182 0.32 -14.15 14.34
C THR A 182 -1.14 -13.82 14.64
N ILE A 183 -2.07 -14.42 13.89
CA ILE A 183 -3.52 -14.23 14.10
C ILE A 183 -3.95 -14.75 15.48
N ASP A 184 -3.44 -15.90 15.92
CA ASP A 184 -3.73 -16.43 17.26
C ASP A 184 -3.30 -15.44 18.36
N GLN A 185 -2.12 -14.83 18.22
CA GLN A 185 -1.64 -13.79 19.12
C GLN A 185 -2.49 -12.52 19.06
N LEU A 186 -2.86 -12.03 17.87
CA LEU A 186 -3.77 -10.90 17.74
C LEU A 186 -5.15 -11.17 18.35
N THR A 187 -5.64 -12.40 18.27
CA THR A 187 -6.88 -12.85 18.90
C THR A 187 -6.79 -12.73 20.42
N SER A 188 -5.67 -13.19 21.01
CA SER A 188 -5.41 -13.04 22.45
C SER A 188 -5.36 -11.58 22.90
N MET A 189 -4.94 -10.68 22.01
CA MET A 189 -4.93 -9.23 22.24
C MET A 189 -6.28 -8.56 21.98
N ARG A 190 -7.32 -9.34 21.63
CA ARG A 190 -8.72 -8.91 21.38
C ARG A 190 -8.94 -8.00 20.17
N TYR A 191 -8.11 -8.10 19.14
CA TYR A 191 -8.36 -7.41 17.87
C TYR A 191 -9.40 -8.18 17.03
N ASP A 192 -10.31 -7.44 16.37
CA ASP A 192 -11.23 -7.97 15.35
C ASP A 192 -10.55 -7.91 13.99
N TYR A 193 -10.18 -9.07 13.42
CA TYR A 193 -9.52 -9.16 12.12
C TYR A 193 -10.43 -9.86 11.11
N LYS A 194 -10.42 -9.39 9.86
CA LYS A 194 -11.24 -9.94 8.78
C LYS A 194 -10.47 -9.95 7.47
N LEU A 195 -10.75 -10.92 6.61
CA LEU A 195 -10.14 -11.03 5.29
C LEU A 195 -10.94 -10.23 4.25
N LEU A 196 -10.26 -9.34 3.54
CA LEU A 196 -10.81 -8.59 2.41
C LEU A 196 -9.93 -8.89 1.17
N THR A 197 -10.46 -9.65 0.21
CA THR A 197 -9.65 -10.14 -0.93
C THR A 197 -10.32 -9.90 -2.28
N GLY A 198 -9.49 -9.78 -3.32
CA GLY A 198 -9.89 -9.78 -4.72
C GLY A 198 -10.04 -11.20 -5.31
N ASP A 199 -9.60 -12.22 -4.58
CA ASP A 199 -9.62 -13.61 -5.05
C ASP A 199 -11.03 -14.19 -5.14
N VAL A 200 -11.15 -15.23 -5.97
CA VAL A 200 -12.34 -16.07 -6.10
C VAL A 200 -12.69 -16.78 -4.80
N ALA A 201 -13.97 -17.07 -4.62
CA ALA A 201 -14.51 -17.66 -3.39
C ALA A 201 -13.77 -18.89 -2.86
N GLN A 202 -13.37 -19.81 -3.74
CA GLN A 202 -12.71 -21.06 -3.33
C GLN A 202 -11.34 -20.81 -2.68
N SER A 203 -10.57 -19.85 -3.19
CA SER A 203 -9.27 -19.46 -2.61
C SER A 203 -9.49 -18.76 -1.27
N ALA A 204 -10.39 -17.78 -1.23
CA ALA A 204 -10.70 -17.00 -0.05
C ALA A 204 -11.16 -17.87 1.13
N HIS A 205 -12.08 -18.82 0.90
CA HIS A 205 -12.57 -19.72 1.94
C HIS A 205 -11.47 -20.64 2.47
N ARG A 206 -10.61 -21.16 1.60
CA ARG A 206 -9.48 -22.00 2.03
C ARG A 206 -8.55 -21.24 2.97
N VAL A 207 -8.22 -20.00 2.66
CA VAL A 207 -7.38 -19.14 3.52
C VAL A 207 -8.07 -18.90 4.88
N CYS A 208 -9.36 -18.59 4.87
CA CYS A 208 -10.15 -18.43 6.08
C CYS A 208 -10.15 -19.70 6.96
N ASP A 209 -10.31 -20.88 6.36
CA ASP A 209 -10.37 -22.15 7.09
C ASP A 209 -9.02 -22.53 7.71
N VAL A 210 -7.91 -22.27 7.01
CA VAL A 210 -6.56 -22.60 7.49
C VAL A 210 -6.13 -21.67 8.62
N ILE A 211 -6.34 -20.35 8.45
CA ILE A 211 -5.89 -19.31 9.38
C ILE A 211 -6.89 -19.11 10.52
N GLY A 212 -8.18 -19.37 10.31
CA GLY A 212 -9.24 -19.14 11.29
C GLY A 212 -9.79 -17.71 11.28
N ILE A 213 -9.74 -17.02 10.14
CA ILE A 213 -10.18 -15.62 10.00
C ILE A 213 -11.55 -15.51 9.32
N ARG A 214 -12.38 -14.57 9.77
CA ARG A 214 -13.67 -14.31 9.14
C ARG A 214 -13.49 -13.62 7.78
N LEU A 215 -14.16 -14.12 6.76
CA LEU A 215 -14.23 -13.45 5.45
C LEU A 215 -15.14 -12.22 5.53
N LEU A 216 -14.60 -11.05 5.19
CA LEU A 216 -15.35 -9.81 5.04
C LEU A 216 -15.94 -9.70 3.63
N ALA A 217 -15.09 -9.81 2.62
CA ALA A 217 -15.49 -9.83 1.21
C ALA A 217 -14.44 -10.52 0.33
N ARG A 218 -14.91 -10.99 -0.83
CA ARG A 218 -14.15 -11.68 -1.88
C ARG A 218 -14.47 -11.06 -3.24
N GLU A 219 -13.65 -11.31 -4.26
CA GLU A 219 -13.82 -10.71 -5.59
C GLU A 219 -14.00 -9.17 -5.50
N ALA A 220 -13.40 -8.55 -4.47
CA ALA A 220 -13.57 -7.15 -4.17
C ALA A 220 -12.70 -6.29 -5.09
N THR A 221 -13.33 -5.39 -5.84
CA THR A 221 -12.64 -4.34 -6.60
C THR A 221 -11.94 -3.36 -5.65
N PRO A 222 -10.94 -2.59 -6.11
CA PRO A 222 -10.29 -1.57 -5.30
C PRO A 222 -11.28 -0.58 -4.66
N GLN A 223 -12.31 -0.17 -5.41
CA GLN A 223 -13.36 0.71 -4.90
C GLN A 223 -14.22 0.04 -3.82
N ASN A 224 -14.56 -1.24 -3.99
CA ASN A 224 -15.30 -1.99 -2.98
C ASN A 224 -14.49 -2.08 -1.69
N LYS A 225 -13.18 -2.36 -1.79
CA LYS A 225 -12.29 -2.42 -0.62
C LYS A 225 -12.27 -1.08 0.14
N LEU A 226 -12.17 0.02 -0.58
CA LEU A 226 -12.20 1.37 -0.02
C LEU A 226 -13.52 1.65 0.71
N ASN A 227 -14.65 1.31 0.09
CA ASN A 227 -15.97 1.49 0.69
C ASN A 227 -16.14 0.64 1.97
N TYR A 228 -15.59 -0.58 2.01
CA TYR A 228 -15.60 -1.39 3.22
C TYR A 228 -14.81 -0.75 4.37
N VAL A 229 -13.62 -0.22 4.09
CA VAL A 229 -12.82 0.50 5.10
C VAL A 229 -13.60 1.70 5.66
N LYS A 230 -14.19 2.52 4.78
CA LYS A 230 -15.00 3.67 5.19
C LYS A 230 -16.21 3.25 6.05
N SER A 231 -16.92 2.19 5.66
CA SER A 231 -18.06 1.70 6.43
C SER A 231 -17.68 1.24 7.85
N LEU A 232 -16.48 0.67 8.01
CA LEU A 232 -15.98 0.27 9.33
C LEU A 232 -15.57 1.47 10.17
N GLN A 233 -15.05 2.53 9.55
CA GLN A 233 -14.72 3.80 10.23
C GLN A 233 -15.99 4.57 10.64
N GLU A 234 -17.05 4.54 9.81
CA GLU A 234 -18.37 5.10 10.13
C GLU A 234 -19.01 4.42 11.35
N ASP A 235 -18.72 3.14 11.58
CA ASP A 235 -19.10 2.38 12.79
C ASP A 235 -18.23 2.72 14.03
N GLU A 236 -17.52 3.84 14.02
CA GLU A 236 -16.61 4.34 15.08
C GLU A 236 -15.47 3.36 15.45
N LYS A 237 -15.03 2.52 14.51
CA LYS A 237 -13.87 1.64 14.71
C LYS A 237 -12.60 2.27 14.18
N SER A 238 -11.50 2.13 14.93
CA SER A 238 -10.16 2.35 14.40
C SER A 238 -9.77 1.17 13.50
N VAL A 239 -9.54 1.43 12.23
CA VAL A 239 -9.26 0.44 11.19
C VAL A 239 -7.78 0.48 10.81
N ALA A 240 -7.10 -0.64 11.05
CA ALA A 240 -5.81 -0.91 10.44
C ALA A 240 -6.00 -1.78 9.19
N MET A 241 -5.49 -1.35 8.05
CA MET A 241 -5.49 -2.13 6.81
C MET A 241 -4.08 -2.61 6.49
N ILE A 242 -3.97 -3.87 6.08
CA ILE A 242 -2.69 -4.52 5.72
C ILE A 242 -2.83 -5.05 4.29
N GLY A 243 -1.90 -4.68 3.41
CA GLY A 243 -1.94 -5.07 1.99
C GLY A 243 -0.56 -4.98 1.34
N ASP A 244 -0.40 -5.59 0.18
CA ASP A 244 0.90 -5.69 -0.53
C ASP A 244 0.88 -5.08 -1.94
N GLY A 245 -0.30 -4.79 -2.49
CA GLY A 245 -0.49 -4.41 -3.88
C GLY A 245 -1.06 -3.01 -4.15
N LEU A 246 -0.99 -2.60 -5.42
CA LEU A 246 -1.55 -1.32 -5.90
C LEU A 246 -3.06 -1.23 -5.67
N ASN A 247 -3.74 -2.38 -5.74
CA ASN A 247 -5.17 -2.51 -5.51
C ASN A 247 -5.59 -2.20 -4.08
N ASP A 248 -4.68 -2.35 -3.13
CA ASP A 248 -4.92 -2.02 -1.72
C ASP A 248 -4.53 -0.58 -1.41
N ALA A 249 -3.78 0.10 -2.28
CA ALA A 249 -3.27 1.45 -2.04
C ALA A 249 -4.38 2.47 -1.68
N PRO A 250 -5.53 2.53 -2.38
CA PRO A 250 -6.61 3.46 -1.97
C PRO A 250 -7.16 3.14 -0.58
N SER A 251 -7.27 1.86 -0.24
CA SER A 251 -7.85 1.42 1.03
C SER A 251 -6.85 1.54 2.18
N LEU A 252 -5.55 1.31 1.93
CA LEU A 252 -4.43 1.60 2.83
C LEU A 252 -4.31 3.10 3.12
N ALA A 253 -4.55 3.94 2.11
CA ALA A 253 -4.58 5.38 2.25
C ALA A 253 -5.75 5.86 3.11
N ALA A 254 -6.92 5.23 2.99
CA ALA A 254 -8.12 5.61 3.74
C ALA A 254 -8.13 5.10 5.17
N ALA A 255 -7.52 3.94 5.44
CA ALA A 255 -7.45 3.37 6.78
C ALA A 255 -6.70 4.30 7.75
N ASP A 256 -7.11 4.28 9.02
CA ASP A 256 -6.47 5.07 10.09
C ASP A 256 -4.99 4.69 10.19
N VAL A 257 -4.70 3.40 10.07
CA VAL A 257 -3.34 2.87 9.93
C VAL A 257 -3.23 1.95 8.71
N GLY A 258 -2.65 2.45 7.62
CA GLY A 258 -2.30 1.62 6.45
C GLY A 258 -0.91 1.00 6.60
N ILE A 259 -0.80 -0.32 6.53
CA ILE A 259 0.45 -1.07 6.63
C ILE A 259 0.72 -1.79 5.31
N ALA A 260 1.78 -1.41 4.61
CA ALA A 260 2.22 -2.08 3.39
C ALA A 260 3.18 -3.23 3.70
N LEU A 261 2.90 -4.41 3.15
CA LEU A 261 3.81 -5.57 3.15
C LEU A 261 4.62 -5.57 1.86
N CYS A 262 5.95 -5.48 1.97
CA CYS A 262 6.80 -5.44 0.78
C CYS A 262 7.06 -6.84 0.26
N LYS A 263 6.59 -7.14 -0.96
CA LYS A 263 7.02 -8.33 -1.70
C LYS A 263 8.19 -8.06 -2.64
N GLU A 264 8.28 -6.85 -3.21
CA GLU A 264 9.31 -6.45 -4.19
C GLU A 264 9.76 -4.98 -4.03
N ALA A 265 10.88 -4.61 -4.64
CA ALA A 265 11.42 -3.24 -4.62
C ALA A 265 10.48 -2.19 -5.27
N ALA A 266 9.50 -2.62 -6.07
CA ALA A 266 8.51 -1.79 -6.73
C ALA A 266 7.08 -1.98 -6.18
N SER A 267 6.92 -2.53 -4.97
CA SER A 267 5.60 -2.55 -4.29
C SER A 267 5.14 -1.10 -4.09
N PRO A 268 3.89 -0.77 -4.44
CA PRO A 268 3.38 0.58 -4.29
C PRO A 268 3.29 0.95 -2.81
N THR A 269 4.11 1.92 -2.42
CA THR A 269 4.13 2.56 -1.09
C THR A 269 3.10 3.67 -0.95
N ALA A 270 2.43 4.03 -2.04
CA ALA A 270 1.53 5.15 -2.10
C ALA A 270 0.34 4.93 -1.15
N GLY A 271 0.27 5.73 -0.08
CA GLY A 271 -0.86 5.74 0.86
C GLY A 271 -0.65 5.03 2.20
N ALA A 272 0.35 4.16 2.32
CA ALA A 272 0.62 3.44 3.57
C ALA A 272 1.31 4.34 4.62
N SER A 273 0.90 4.20 5.88
CA SER A 273 1.48 4.89 7.04
C SER A 273 2.71 4.17 7.60
N ALA A 274 2.78 2.84 7.43
CA ALA A 274 3.90 2.01 7.86
C ALA A 274 4.22 0.92 6.82
N MET A 275 5.46 0.41 6.84
CA MET A 275 5.96 -0.52 5.84
C MET A 275 6.76 -1.65 6.50
N ILE A 276 6.39 -2.89 6.19
CA ILE A 276 7.04 -4.10 6.69
C ILE A 276 7.95 -4.66 5.57
N LEU A 277 9.26 -4.47 5.75
CA LEU A 277 10.27 -4.79 4.73
C LEU A 277 10.64 -6.27 4.68
N ASN A 278 10.61 -6.96 5.82
CA ASN A 278 10.97 -8.38 5.91
C ASN A 278 9.84 -9.31 5.42
N SER A 279 8.70 -8.74 5.00
CA SER A 279 7.54 -9.48 4.52
C SER A 279 6.97 -10.47 5.56
N ARG A 280 7.34 -10.35 6.85
CA ARG A 280 6.91 -11.27 7.92
C ARG A 280 5.66 -10.76 8.63
N TRP A 281 4.71 -11.64 8.88
CA TRP A 281 3.45 -11.29 9.56
C TRP A 281 3.66 -11.03 11.05
N ASP A 282 4.60 -11.72 11.70
CA ASP A 282 4.93 -11.43 13.11
C ASP A 282 5.41 -10.00 13.35
N SER A 283 5.91 -9.31 12.31
CA SER A 283 6.31 -7.90 12.44
C SER A 283 5.14 -6.95 12.72
N ILE A 284 3.90 -7.37 12.43
CA ILE A 284 2.70 -6.65 12.85
C ILE A 284 2.61 -6.59 14.38
N LEU A 285 2.96 -7.68 15.07
CA LEU A 285 2.94 -7.74 16.53
C LEU A 285 3.98 -6.80 17.13
N LEU A 286 5.19 -6.78 16.54
CA LEU A 286 6.24 -5.85 16.96
C LEU A 286 5.80 -4.40 16.77
N LEU A 287 5.15 -4.06 15.67
CA LEU A 287 4.65 -2.72 15.41
C LEU A 287 3.62 -2.30 16.46
N LEU A 288 2.68 -3.18 16.81
CA LEU A 288 1.71 -2.94 17.87
C LEU A 288 2.36 -2.80 19.25
N GLU A 289 3.38 -3.62 19.54
CA GLU A 289 4.11 -3.56 20.80
C GLU A 289 4.86 -2.24 20.95
N VAL A 290 5.62 -1.83 19.94
CA VAL A 290 6.33 -0.54 19.91
C VAL A 290 5.34 0.63 20.03
N SER A 291 4.20 0.57 19.33
CA SER A 291 3.17 1.60 19.41
C SER A 291 2.54 1.73 20.81
N ARG A 292 2.51 0.67 21.63
CA ARG A 292 1.99 0.73 23.01
C ARG A 292 3.02 1.28 24.00
N GLN A 293 4.29 1.29 23.64
CA GLN A 293 5.39 1.77 24.48
C GLN A 293 5.73 3.24 24.21
N ALA A 294 5.30 3.79 23.06
CA ALA A 294 5.45 5.19 22.68
C ALA A 294 4.34 6.07 23.27
#